data_AF-A0A258JW18-F1
#
_entry.id   AF-A0A258JW18-F1
#
_cell.length_a   1.000
_cell.length_b   1.000
_cell.length_c   1.000
_cell.angle_alpha   90.00
_cell.angle_beta   90.00
_cell.angle_gamma   90.00
#
_symmetry.space_group_name_H-M   'P 1'
#
loop_
_entity.id
_entity.type
_entity.pdbx_description
1 polymer ?
#
loop_
_entity_poly.entity_id
_entity_poly.type
_entity_poly.pdbx_seq_one_letter_code
_entity_poly.pdbx_strand_id
1 'polypeptide(L)'
;MAIGFNSIPGNIVAPIITFEVNAGGQFENQSRLLLVGHKNSGTAAVDNVPFRCNSVKEAIALTGKGSMLSEMLIAARRNAPAQDIWLLPVPATGTAEVRTLTVGVVPAAGGVGIVEIDGHQVTLTISPGDTAATVATALAAAINGFQDG
;
A
#
# COMPACT_ATOMS: atom_id res chain seq x y z
N MET A 1 23.26 -9.47 38.75
CA MET A 1 24.46 -9.09 37.97
C MET A 1 24.95 -7.77 38.52
N ALA A 2 26.24 -7.65 38.84
CA ALA A 2 26.82 -6.36 39.20
C ALA A 2 26.90 -5.50 37.93
N ILE A 3 26.43 -4.25 38.00
CA ILE A 3 26.66 -3.27 36.95
C ILE A 3 28.14 -2.87 36.97
N GLY A 4 28.89 -3.17 35.90
CA GLY A 4 30.27 -2.70 35.74
C GLY A 4 30.29 -1.25 35.25
N PHE A 5 31.19 -0.44 35.81
CA PHE A 5 31.52 0.87 35.25
C PHE A 5 32.59 0.69 34.18
N ASN A 6 32.33 1.11 32.94
CA ASN A 6 33.24 0.92 31.82
C ASN A 6 34.23 2.08 31.69
N SER A 7 33.81 3.29 32.11
CA SER A 7 34.57 4.52 31.91
C SER A 7 35.03 5.17 33.23
N ILE A 8 34.40 4.84 34.36
CA ILE A 8 34.86 5.34 35.67
C ILE A 8 36.01 4.44 36.18
N PRO A 9 37.24 4.99 36.36
CA PRO A 9 38.38 4.23 36.88
C PRO A 9 38.13 3.76 38.32
N GLY A 10 38.43 2.49 38.60
CA GLY A 10 38.20 1.88 39.92
C GLY A 10 39.15 2.33 41.04
N ASN A 11 40.11 3.20 40.74
CA ASN A 11 41.15 3.66 41.67
C ASN A 11 40.94 5.11 42.17
N ILE A 12 39.73 5.66 42.06
CA ILE A 12 39.42 6.99 42.57
C ILE A 12 39.21 6.92 44.10
N VAL A 13 39.96 7.74 44.83
CA VAL A 13 39.95 7.81 46.31
C VAL A 13 39.24 9.08 46.83
N ALA A 14 39.00 10.08 45.96
CA ALA A 14 38.32 11.30 46.34
C ALA A 14 36.80 11.09 46.52
N PRO A 15 36.15 11.71 47.52
CA PRO A 15 34.70 11.65 47.67
C PRO A 15 34.03 12.32 46.46
N ILE A 16 33.23 11.55 45.73
CA ILE A 16 32.60 12.00 44.49
C ILE A 16 31.23 11.35 44.32
N ILE A 17 30.32 12.07 43.66
CA ILE A 17 29.09 11.52 43.10
C ILE A 17 29.28 11.49 41.59
N THR A 18 29.36 10.30 41.01
CA THR A 18 29.43 10.08 39.57
C THR A 18 28.31 9.18 39.12
N PHE A 19 27.86 9.36 37.89
CA PHE A 19 26.95 8.44 37.22
C PHE A 19 27.49 8.19 35.81
N GLU A 20 27.37 6.96 35.34
CA GLU A 20 27.75 6.56 33.99
C GLU A 20 26.48 6.13 33.25
N VAL A 21 26.21 6.75 32.10
CA VAL A 21 25.11 6.35 31.22
C VAL A 21 25.70 5.42 30.15
N ASN A 22 25.52 4.12 30.35
CA ASN A 22 25.83 3.13 29.33
C ASN A 22 24.59 2.87 28.46
N ALA A 23 24.79 2.67 27.15
CA ALA A 23 23.73 2.15 26.30
C ALA A 23 23.37 0.74 26.82
N GLY A 24 22.14 0.55 27.31
CA GLY A 24 21.67 -0.72 27.87
C GLY A 24 21.50 -1.86 26.85
N GLY A 25 22.20 -1.80 25.71
CA GLY A 25 21.90 -2.60 24.53
C GLY A 25 20.51 -2.25 24.00
N GLN A 26 20.39 -1.13 23.27
CA GLN A 26 19.17 -0.84 22.53
C GLN A 26 19.09 -1.79 21.33
N PHE A 27 18.54 -2.98 21.55
CA PHE A 27 17.97 -3.76 20.46
C PHE A 27 16.67 -3.08 20.06
N GLU A 28 16.76 -2.03 19.26
CA GLU A 28 15.57 -1.56 18.56
C GLU A 28 15.24 -2.64 17.54
N ASN A 29 14.25 -3.48 17.87
CA ASN A 29 13.78 -4.51 16.96
C ASN A 29 12.94 -3.81 15.88
N GLN A 30 13.63 -3.11 14.96
CA GLN A 30 13.02 -2.45 13.82
C GLN A 30 12.43 -3.52 12.90
N SER A 31 11.20 -3.91 13.20
CA SER A 31 10.44 -4.80 12.34
C SER A 31 10.12 -4.03 11.07
N ARG A 32 10.45 -4.60 9.91
CA ARG A 32 10.12 -4.04 8.60
C ARG A 32 9.11 -4.96 7.92
N LEU A 33 8.12 -4.38 7.26
CA LEU A 33 7.17 -5.11 6.45
C LEU A 33 7.57 -4.97 4.98
N LEU A 34 7.75 -6.10 4.30
CA LEU A 34 7.96 -6.15 2.86
C LEU A 34 6.68 -6.59 2.17
N LEU A 35 6.13 -5.75 1.31
CA LEU A 35 5.00 -6.08 0.45
C LEU A 35 5.54 -6.42 -0.94
N VAL A 36 5.15 -7.60 -1.44
CA VAL A 36 5.58 -8.12 -2.73
C VAL A 36 4.35 -8.23 -3.62
N GLY A 37 4.41 -7.64 -4.81
CA GLY A 37 3.25 -7.59 -5.70
C GLY A 37 3.53 -6.93 -7.03
N HIS A 38 2.49 -6.78 -7.83
CA HIS A 38 2.58 -6.20 -9.17
C HIS A 38 2.35 -4.68 -9.13
N LYS A 39 3.10 -3.97 -9.96
CA LYS A 39 2.85 -2.57 -10.33
C LYS A 39 2.13 -2.51 -11.68
N ASN A 40 1.51 -1.36 -11.97
CA ASN A 40 0.96 -1.12 -13.30
C ASN A 40 2.07 -1.00 -14.35
N SER A 41 1.75 -1.34 -15.59
CA SER A 41 2.68 -1.14 -16.71
C SER A 41 2.99 0.35 -16.90
N GLY A 42 4.24 0.67 -17.23
CA GLY A 42 4.69 2.05 -17.52
C GLY A 42 4.94 2.95 -16.30
N THR A 43 4.87 2.43 -15.07
CA THR A 43 5.16 3.22 -13.87
C THR A 43 6.66 3.25 -13.52
N ALA A 44 7.07 4.24 -12.71
CA ALA A 44 8.47 4.56 -12.45
C ALA A 44 9.22 3.55 -11.56
N ALA A 45 8.53 2.76 -10.74
CA ALA A 45 9.17 1.73 -9.94
C ALA A 45 9.84 0.67 -10.84
N VAL A 46 11.04 0.24 -10.46
CA VAL A 46 11.82 -0.76 -11.20
C VAL A 46 11.48 -2.16 -10.70
N ASP A 47 11.29 -3.09 -11.62
CA ASP A 47 11.01 -4.49 -11.30
C ASP A 47 12.18 -5.14 -10.56
N ASN A 48 11.86 -5.99 -9.58
CA ASN A 48 12.78 -6.71 -8.70
C ASN A 48 13.73 -5.83 -7.87
N VAL A 49 13.41 -4.55 -7.71
CA VAL A 49 14.17 -3.61 -6.86
C VAL A 49 13.29 -3.13 -5.72
N PRO A 50 13.57 -3.52 -4.45
CA PRO A 50 12.79 -3.06 -3.32
C PRO A 50 13.08 -1.59 -3.04
N PHE A 51 12.04 -0.82 -2.73
CA PHE A 51 12.17 0.56 -2.29
C PHE A 51 11.32 0.81 -1.05
N ARG A 52 11.80 1.70 -0.19
CA ARG A 52 11.08 2.13 1.01
C ARG A 52 9.95 3.06 0.60
N CYS A 53 8.74 2.84 1.12
CA CYS A 53 7.61 3.72 0.84
C CYS A 53 6.82 4.03 2.12
N ASN A 54 6.81 5.31 2.49
CA ASN A 54 6.17 5.77 3.72
C ASN A 54 4.87 6.54 3.48
N SER A 55 4.51 6.80 2.23
CA SER A 55 3.29 7.54 1.88
C SER A 55 2.48 6.80 0.81
N VAL A 56 1.17 6.75 1.01
CA VAL A 56 0.22 6.23 0.02
C VAL A 56 0.36 6.98 -1.32
N LYS A 57 0.55 8.31 -1.27
CA LYS A 57 0.73 9.13 -2.47
C LYS A 57 1.99 8.76 -3.26
N GLU A 58 3.07 8.44 -2.55
CA GLU A 58 4.32 8.00 -3.17
C GLU A 58 4.15 6.63 -3.84
N ALA A 59 3.49 5.68 -3.16
CA ALA A 59 3.22 4.38 -3.76
C ALA A 59 2.37 4.49 -5.02
N ILE A 60 1.30 5.28 -5.01
CA ILE A 60 0.45 5.50 -6.19
C ILE A 60 1.26 6.09 -7.35
N ALA A 61 2.15 7.05 -7.07
CA ALA A 61 2.99 7.66 -8.10
C ALA A 61 4.00 6.66 -8.70
N LEU A 62 4.58 5.77 -7.88
CA LEU A 62 5.63 4.84 -8.30
C LEU A 62 5.10 3.53 -8.88
N THR A 63 3.97 3.02 -8.35
CA THR A 63 3.39 1.71 -8.69
C THR A 63 2.13 1.82 -9.55
N GLY A 64 1.52 3.00 -9.62
CA GLY A 64 0.29 3.27 -10.36
C GLY A 64 -0.94 3.19 -9.47
N LYS A 65 -1.94 4.01 -9.81
CA LYS A 65 -3.26 4.01 -9.17
C LYS A 65 -3.98 2.67 -9.41
N GLY A 66 -4.58 2.09 -8.38
CA GLY A 66 -5.31 0.82 -8.48
C GLY A 66 -4.40 -0.40 -8.69
N SER A 67 -3.08 -0.25 -8.53
CA SER A 67 -2.15 -1.37 -8.68
C SER A 67 -2.17 -2.26 -7.43
N MET A 68 -1.86 -3.55 -7.61
CA MET A 68 -1.81 -4.50 -6.50
C MET A 68 -0.90 -4.00 -5.36
N LEU A 69 0.27 -3.43 -5.66
CA LEU A 69 1.15 -2.85 -4.64
C LEU A 69 0.61 -1.59 -3.98
N SER A 70 -0.07 -0.69 -4.73
CA SER A 70 -0.67 0.50 -4.12
C SER A 70 -1.76 0.11 -3.12
N GLU A 71 -2.63 -0.82 -3.50
CA GLU A 71 -3.73 -1.29 -2.64
C GLU A 71 -3.20 -2.04 -1.40
N MET A 72 -2.19 -2.89 -1.57
CA MET A 72 -1.52 -3.56 -0.44
C MET A 72 -0.93 -2.55 0.55
N LEU A 73 -0.34 -1.45 0.07
CA LEU A 73 0.18 -0.42 0.98
C LEU A 73 -0.94 0.28 1.74
N ILE A 74 -2.04 0.64 1.06
CA ILE A 74 -3.18 1.32 1.70
C ILE A 74 -3.75 0.42 2.81
N ALA A 75 -3.99 -0.85 2.50
CA ALA A 75 -4.47 -1.84 3.48
C ALA A 75 -3.48 -2.03 4.65
N ALA A 76 -2.17 -2.15 4.36
CA ALA A 76 -1.15 -2.27 5.40
C ALA A 76 -1.06 -1.02 6.29
N ARG A 77 -1.28 0.17 5.73
CA ARG A 77 -1.23 1.44 6.48
C ARG A 77 -2.43 1.68 7.37
N ARG A 78 -3.62 1.21 6.98
CA ARG A 78 -4.78 1.22 7.90
C ARG A 78 -4.51 0.39 9.15
N ASN A 79 -3.81 -0.73 9.00
CA ASN A 79 -3.48 -1.63 10.12
C ASN A 79 -2.26 -1.17 10.93
N ALA A 80 -1.25 -0.61 10.27
CA ALA A 80 0.02 -0.23 10.90
C ALA A 80 0.53 1.14 10.39
N PRO A 81 0.02 2.26 10.95
CA PRO A 81 0.33 3.61 10.47
C PRO A 81 1.81 4.01 10.56
N ALA A 82 2.52 3.54 11.59
CA ALA A 82 3.91 3.92 11.87
C ALA A 82 4.96 2.85 11.47
N GLN A 83 4.54 1.72 10.89
CA GLN A 83 5.43 0.61 10.52
C GLN A 83 6.43 1.02 9.42
N ASP A 84 7.64 0.47 9.39
CA ASP A 84 8.51 0.66 8.22
C ASP A 84 8.07 -0.29 7.09
N ILE A 85 7.60 0.24 5.96
CA ILE A 85 7.07 -0.57 4.85
C ILE A 85 7.94 -0.38 3.61
N TRP A 86 8.25 -1.52 2.98
CA TRP A 86 8.99 -1.63 1.74
C TRP A 86 8.10 -2.28 0.68
N LEU A 87 8.23 -1.82 -0.56
CA LEU A 87 7.52 -2.34 -1.73
C LEU A 87 8.54 -3.03 -2.64
N LEU A 88 8.24 -4.25 -3.07
CA LEU A 88 8.99 -5.00 -4.07
C LEU A 88 8.09 -5.28 -5.29
N PRO A 89 8.26 -4.54 -6.39
CA PRO A 89 7.57 -4.83 -7.63
C PRO A 89 8.12 -6.10 -8.27
N VAL A 90 7.22 -7.02 -8.58
CA VAL A 90 7.53 -8.23 -9.35
C VAL A 90 6.93 -8.09 -10.74
N PRO A 91 7.67 -8.38 -11.82
CA PRO A 91 7.14 -8.28 -13.17
C PRO A 91 5.99 -9.29 -13.34
N ALA A 92 4.88 -8.84 -13.93
CA ALA A 92 3.82 -9.75 -14.35
C ALA A 92 4.34 -10.63 -15.49
N THR A 93 4.24 -11.95 -15.34
CA THR A 93 4.63 -12.93 -16.37
C THR A 93 3.44 -13.79 -16.74
N GLY A 94 3.44 -14.32 -17.97
CA GLY A 94 2.34 -15.14 -18.49
C GLY A 94 1.21 -14.33 -19.14
N THR A 95 0.10 -15.01 -19.40
CA THR A 95 -1.09 -14.41 -20.01
C THR A 95 -1.97 -13.81 -18.93
N ALA A 96 -2.30 -12.51 -19.06
CA ALA A 96 -3.22 -11.85 -18.15
C ALA A 96 -4.58 -12.55 -18.15
N GLU A 97 -5.16 -12.72 -16.97
CA GLU A 97 -6.52 -13.20 -16.86
C GLU A 97 -7.49 -12.19 -17.51
N VAL A 98 -8.38 -12.70 -18.36
CA VAL A 98 -9.45 -11.90 -18.94
C VAL A 98 -10.76 -12.29 -18.29
N ARG A 99 -11.40 -11.33 -17.61
CA ARG A 99 -12.77 -11.44 -17.12
C ARG A 99 -13.66 -10.53 -17.97
N THR A 100 -14.73 -11.11 -18.51
CA THR A 100 -15.70 -10.35 -19.31
C THR A 100 -16.94 -10.07 -18.47
N LEU A 101 -17.30 -8.79 -18.38
CA LEU A 101 -18.56 -8.35 -17.80
C LEU A 101 -19.45 -7.81 -18.93
N THR A 102 -20.60 -8.44 -19.15
CA THR A 102 -21.53 -8.04 -20.21
C THR A 102 -22.68 -7.24 -19.62
N VAL A 103 -22.86 -6.02 -20.11
CA VAL A 103 -24.06 -5.22 -19.80
C VAL A 103 -25.19 -5.69 -20.73
N GLY A 104 -26.25 -6.23 -20.13
CA GLY A 104 -27.44 -6.68 -20.85
C GLY A 104 -28.38 -5.52 -21.20
N VAL A 105 -29.65 -5.65 -20.85
CA VAL A 105 -30.65 -4.61 -21.08
C VAL A 105 -30.52 -3.52 -20.01
N VAL A 106 -30.46 -2.27 -20.48
CA VAL A 106 -30.40 -1.09 -19.60
C VAL A 106 -31.82 -0.64 -19.24
N PRO A 107 -32.09 -0.24 -17.98
CA PRO A 107 -33.40 0.30 -17.59
C PRO A 107 -33.78 1.54 -18.40
N ALA A 108 -34.96 1.52 -19.05
CA ALA A 108 -35.42 2.61 -19.91
C ALA A 108 -35.63 3.94 -19.16
N ALA A 109 -35.99 3.88 -17.88
CA ALA A 109 -36.18 5.04 -17.02
C ALA A 109 -34.87 5.56 -16.39
N GLY A 110 -33.72 4.98 -16.72
CA GLY A 110 -32.46 5.22 -16.01
C GLY A 110 -32.43 4.58 -14.63
N GLY A 111 -31.36 4.84 -13.88
CA GLY A 111 -31.18 4.31 -12.53
C GLY A 111 -29.73 4.37 -12.06
N VAL A 112 -29.42 3.54 -11.07
CA VAL A 112 -28.05 3.37 -10.56
C VAL A 112 -27.67 1.91 -10.69
N GLY A 113 -26.49 1.67 -11.26
CA GLY A 113 -25.84 0.36 -11.24
C GLY A 113 -24.75 0.32 -10.18
N ILE A 114 -24.57 -0.82 -9.54
CA ILE A 114 -23.54 -1.02 -8.50
C ILE A 114 -22.75 -2.28 -8.86
N VAL A 115 -21.43 -2.15 -8.88
CA VAL A 115 -20.49 -3.28 -9.01
C VAL A 115 -19.51 -3.20 -7.84
N GLU A 116 -19.21 -4.32 -7.21
CA GLU A 116 -18.24 -4.36 -6.10
C GLU A 116 -16.88 -4.84 -6.59
N ILE A 117 -15.83 -4.08 -6.25
CA ILE A 117 -14.43 -4.41 -6.51
C ILE A 117 -13.71 -4.38 -5.17
N ASP A 118 -13.09 -5.49 -4.80
CA ASP A 118 -12.34 -5.60 -3.53
C ASP A 118 -13.16 -5.14 -2.29
N GLY A 119 -14.44 -5.51 -2.25
CA GLY A 119 -15.36 -5.12 -1.18
C GLY A 119 -15.84 -3.66 -1.21
N HIS A 120 -15.47 -2.87 -2.24
CA HIS A 120 -15.88 -1.48 -2.42
C HIS A 120 -16.88 -1.31 -3.55
N GLN A 121 -17.91 -0.50 -3.30
CA GLN A 121 -18.97 -0.23 -4.26
C GLN A 121 -18.53 0.81 -5.30
N VAL A 122 -18.48 0.39 -6.55
CA VAL A 122 -18.35 1.24 -7.73
C VAL A 122 -19.75 1.52 -8.27
N THR A 123 -20.26 2.71 -7.98
CA THR A 123 -21.59 3.16 -8.40
C THR A 123 -21.53 3.86 -9.76
N LEU A 124 -22.45 3.52 -10.66
CA LEU A 124 -22.62 4.20 -11.93
C LEU A 124 -24.03 4.79 -12.06
N THR A 125 -24.12 6.00 -12.59
CA THR A 125 -25.41 6.61 -12.95
C THR A 125 -25.77 6.22 -14.37
N ILE A 126 -26.96 5.67 -14.54
CA ILE A 126 -27.54 5.31 -15.83
C ILE A 126 -28.60 6.34 -16.17
N SER A 127 -28.42 7.09 -17.25
CA SER A 127 -29.38 8.08 -17.70
C SER A 127 -30.52 7.43 -18.51
N PRO A 128 -31.74 7.99 -18.50
CA PRO A 128 -32.81 7.53 -19.39
C PRO A 128 -32.36 7.60 -20.85
N GLY A 129 -32.54 6.50 -21.59
CA GLY A 129 -32.11 6.40 -22.99
C GLY A 129 -30.65 5.98 -23.22
N ASP A 130 -29.87 5.72 -22.16
CA ASP A 130 -28.52 5.18 -22.31
C ASP A 130 -28.54 3.80 -22.99
N THR A 131 -27.61 3.60 -23.91
CA THR A 131 -27.41 2.30 -24.56
C THR A 131 -26.55 1.39 -23.68
N ALA A 132 -26.66 0.07 -23.87
CA ALA A 132 -25.78 -0.90 -23.20
C ALA A 132 -24.29 -0.61 -23.45
N ALA A 133 -23.93 -0.10 -24.64
CA ALA A 133 -22.55 0.27 -24.98
C ALA A 133 -22.07 1.51 -24.20
N THR A 134 -22.92 2.52 -24.04
CA THR A 134 -22.63 3.71 -23.23
C THR A 134 -22.38 3.31 -21.78
N VAL A 135 -23.26 2.48 -21.21
CA VAL A 135 -23.15 1.99 -19.84
C VAL A 135 -21.90 1.13 -19.64
N ALA A 136 -21.59 0.23 -20.59
CA ALA A 136 -20.38 -0.60 -20.53
C ALA A 136 -19.10 0.24 -20.56
N THR A 137 -19.07 1.30 -21.38
CA THR A 137 -17.94 2.22 -21.46
C THR A 137 -17.76 3.01 -20.16
N ALA A 138 -18.86 3.53 -19.59
CA ALA A 138 -18.85 4.24 -18.32
C ALA A 138 -18.39 3.33 -17.17
N LEU A 139 -18.86 2.08 -17.14
CA LEU A 139 -18.43 1.09 -16.15
C LEU A 139 -16.94 0.75 -16.28
N ALA A 140 -16.43 0.55 -17.51
CA ALA A 140 -15.01 0.32 -17.73
C ALA A 140 -14.15 1.51 -17.26
N ALA A 141 -14.60 2.74 -17.49
CA ALA A 141 -13.92 3.92 -16.99
C ALA A 141 -13.94 4.00 -15.46
N ALA A 142 -15.07 3.67 -14.82
CA ALA A 142 -15.20 3.64 -13.37
C ALA A 142 -14.30 2.58 -12.73
N ILE A 143 -14.24 1.38 -13.31
CA ILE A 143 -13.34 0.28 -12.86
C ILE A 143 -11.88 0.72 -12.98
N ASN A 144 -11.45 1.23 -14.13
CA ASN A 144 -10.06 1.66 -14.34
C ASN A 144 -9.68 2.90 -13.50
N GLY A 145 -10.68 3.67 -13.06
CA GLY A 145 -10.50 4.82 -12.19
C GLY A 145 -10.55 4.48 -10.69
N PHE A 146 -10.87 3.23 -10.32
CA PHE A 146 -11.00 2.80 -8.93
C PHE A 146 -9.64 2.82 -8.21
N GLN A 147 -9.67 3.18 -6.93
CA GLN A 147 -8.56 3.11 -5.99
C GLN A 147 -9.17 3.07 -4.60
N ASP A 148 -8.64 2.21 -3.73
CA ASP A 148 -9.08 2.18 -2.34
C ASP A 148 -8.60 3.47 -1.62
N GLY A 149 -9.46 3.96 -0.73
CA GLY A 149 -9.33 5.23 -0.01
C GLY A 149 -8.42 5.15 1.20
#